data_AF-A0A1L7ACF0-F1
#
_entry.id   AF-A0A1L7ACF0-F1
#
_cell.length_a   1.000
_cell.length_b   1.000
_cell.length_c   1.000
_cell.angle_alpha   90.00
_cell.angle_beta   90.00
_cell.angle_gamma   90.00
#
_symmetry.space_group_name_H-M   'P 1'
#
loop_
_entity.id
_entity.type
_entity.pdbx_description
1 polymer ?
#
loop_
_entity_poly.entity_id
_entity_poly.type
_entity_poly.pdbx_seq_one_letter_code
_entity_poly.pdbx_strand_id
1 'polypeptide(L)'
;MVAIRRFAGIALLGLNLLGGPFVAPALADRPQIDRSGQGLDMQLMVRDRSGKGAGRLERGSFDPAGDMASSNSLPAGSTARVTNPRNGRWAMVRIGRQDEPRDVAQPSLVVGPRVAALLDMPGGDGPTGDGVVRVAPLAVPQADGTIRLGEGTGMPGQQAVIVHPERG
;
A
#
# COMPACT_ATOMS: atom_id res chain seq x y z
N MET A 1 -63.74 -42.27 -26.87
CA MET A 1 -62.71 -43.33 -26.96
C MET A 1 -61.60 -42.93 -26.00
N VAL A 2 -61.54 -43.45 -24.76
CA VAL A 2 -60.90 -44.73 -24.33
C VAL A 2 -59.42 -44.74 -24.80
N ALA A 3 -58.36 -44.85 -23.99
CA ALA A 3 -58.22 -45.39 -22.64
C ALA A 3 -56.99 -44.82 -21.91
N ILE A 4 -57.11 -44.82 -20.59
CA ILE A 4 -56.05 -44.78 -19.57
C ILE A 4 -55.27 -46.10 -19.58
N ARG A 5 -53.93 -46.06 -19.47
CA ARG A 5 -53.15 -47.13 -18.84
C ARG A 5 -52.02 -46.56 -17.98
N ARG A 6 -52.06 -46.94 -16.71
CA ARG A 6 -51.12 -46.68 -15.61
C ARG A 6 -49.83 -47.49 -15.81
N PHE A 7 -48.71 -47.02 -15.26
CA PHE A 7 -47.82 -47.84 -14.44
C PHE A 7 -47.02 -46.98 -13.47
N ALA A 8 -46.96 -47.45 -12.22
CA ALA A 8 -46.29 -46.84 -11.08
C ALA A 8 -44.78 -47.13 -11.10
N GLY A 9 -44.00 -46.24 -10.50
CA GLY A 9 -42.59 -46.46 -10.17
C GLY A 9 -42.15 -45.50 -9.08
N ILE A 10 -42.11 -45.99 -7.85
CA ILE A 10 -41.52 -45.35 -6.66
C ILE A 10 -40.00 -45.49 -6.76
N ALA A 11 -39.27 -44.39 -6.60
CA ALA A 11 -37.88 -44.44 -6.12
C ALA A 11 -37.57 -43.17 -5.30
N LEU A 12 -37.45 -43.37 -4.00
CA LEU A 12 -36.81 -42.48 -3.04
C LEU A 12 -35.42 -42.06 -3.56
N LEU A 13 -35.09 -40.77 -3.53
CA LEU A 13 -33.68 -40.38 -3.45
C LEU A 13 -33.51 -39.04 -2.69
N GLY A 14 -32.97 -39.18 -1.48
CA GLY A 14 -31.87 -38.33 -1.00
C GLY A 14 -32.19 -36.89 -0.61
N LEU A 15 -32.69 -36.72 0.62
CA LEU A 15 -32.45 -35.53 1.42
C LEU A 15 -30.94 -35.47 1.75
N ASN A 16 -30.16 -34.64 1.05
CA ASN A 16 -28.80 -34.32 1.48
C ASN A 16 -28.78 -32.93 2.10
N LEU A 17 -28.56 -32.94 3.41
CA LEU A 17 -28.30 -31.80 4.27
C LEU A 17 -27.09 -31.00 3.79
N LEU A 18 -27.18 -29.71 4.09
CA LEU A 18 -26.15 -28.68 4.11
C LEU A 18 -24.72 -29.21 4.32
N GLY A 19 -23.88 -28.94 3.34
CA GLY A 19 -22.42 -29.10 3.41
C GLY A 19 -21.75 -28.26 2.34
N GLY A 20 -22.17 -27.00 2.19
CA GLY A 20 -21.44 -26.05 1.33
C GLY A 20 -20.04 -25.83 1.90
N PRO A 21 -18.98 -25.82 1.07
CA PRO A 21 -17.66 -25.49 1.58
C PRO A 21 -17.73 -24.09 2.18
N PHE A 22 -17.38 -23.99 3.46
CA PHE A 22 -16.98 -22.72 4.06
C PHE A 22 -15.81 -22.21 3.21
N VAL A 23 -16.11 -21.31 2.28
CA VAL A 23 -15.09 -20.43 1.70
C VAL A 23 -14.66 -19.57 2.86
N ALA A 24 -13.53 -19.93 3.48
CA ALA A 24 -12.86 -19.04 4.41
C ALA A 24 -12.76 -17.67 3.73
N PRO A 25 -13.07 -16.56 4.43
CA PRO A 25 -12.83 -15.25 3.85
C PRO A 25 -11.38 -15.25 3.39
N ALA A 26 -11.16 -14.98 2.09
CA ALA A 26 -9.84 -14.79 1.55
C ALA A 26 -9.13 -13.84 2.51
N LEU A 27 -7.95 -14.25 3.03
CA LEU A 27 -7.02 -13.32 3.65
C LEU A 27 -7.04 -12.07 2.75
N ALA A 28 -7.42 -10.92 3.31
CA ALA A 28 -7.46 -9.68 2.57
C ALA A 28 -6.15 -9.57 1.78
N ASP A 29 -6.27 -9.54 0.45
CA ASP A 29 -5.11 -9.61 -0.44
C ASP A 29 -4.24 -8.40 -0.10
N ARG A 30 -3.07 -8.65 0.49
CA ARG A 30 -2.21 -7.57 0.96
C ARG A 30 -1.88 -6.70 -0.25
N PRO A 31 -1.83 -5.36 -0.10
CA PRO A 31 -1.41 -4.50 -1.20
C PRO A 31 -0.08 -5.02 -1.75
N GLN A 32 -0.07 -5.44 -3.01
CA GLN A 32 1.14 -5.90 -3.68
C GLN A 32 2.10 -4.72 -3.75
N ILE A 33 3.38 -4.95 -3.41
CA ILE A 33 4.42 -3.93 -3.56
C ILE A 33 4.52 -3.54 -5.04
N ASP A 34 4.13 -2.30 -5.32
CA ASP A 34 4.16 -1.70 -6.64
C ASP A 34 5.57 -1.20 -6.97
N ARG A 35 6.14 -1.79 -8.02
CA ARG A 35 7.46 -1.43 -8.56
C ARG A 35 7.38 -0.72 -9.91
N SER A 36 6.17 -0.40 -10.38
CA SER A 36 5.92 0.16 -11.72
C SER A 36 6.47 1.58 -11.89
N GLY A 37 6.57 2.33 -10.79
CA GLY A 37 6.92 3.75 -10.80
C GLY A 37 5.76 4.68 -11.14
N GLN A 38 4.53 4.16 -11.26
CA GLN A 38 3.34 4.98 -11.45
C GLN A 38 3.03 5.77 -10.18
N GLY A 39 2.47 6.97 -10.35
CA GLY A 39 1.92 7.74 -9.26
C GLY A 39 0.61 7.12 -8.77
N LEU A 40 0.41 7.14 -7.45
CA LEU A 40 -0.79 6.62 -6.82
C LEU A 40 -1.29 7.53 -5.71
N ASP A 41 -2.59 7.49 -5.51
CA ASP A 41 -3.23 8.20 -4.42
C ASP A 41 -3.17 7.32 -3.19
N MET A 42 -2.63 7.88 -2.10
CA MET A 42 -2.44 7.17 -0.84
C MET A 42 -3.14 7.90 0.28
N GLN A 43 -3.66 7.11 1.21
CA GLN A 43 -4.06 7.59 2.52
C GLN A 43 -2.82 8.06 3.29
N LEU A 44 -2.72 9.34 3.60
CA LEU A 44 -1.70 9.81 4.53
C LEU A 44 -2.04 9.31 5.94
N MET A 45 -1.03 9.04 6.75
CA MET A 45 -1.17 8.84 8.19
C MET A 45 -0.04 9.57 8.90
N VAL A 46 -0.33 10.41 9.90
CA VAL A 46 0.73 11.12 10.64
C VAL A 46 1.06 10.39 11.92
N ARG A 47 2.36 10.13 12.16
CA ARG A 47 2.83 9.48 13.37
C ARG A 47 3.67 10.42 14.22
N ASP A 48 3.31 10.55 15.50
CA ASP A 48 4.02 11.42 16.44
C ASP A 48 5.32 10.79 16.97
N ARG A 49 6.07 11.61 17.73
CA ARG A 49 7.36 11.23 18.34
C ARG A 49 7.20 10.26 19.52
N SER A 50 5.98 10.11 20.06
CA SER A 50 5.65 9.25 21.21
C SER A 50 5.52 7.78 20.81
N GLY A 51 5.51 7.47 19.51
CA GLY A 51 5.27 6.12 18.99
C GLY A 51 3.80 5.69 19.07
N LYS A 52 2.91 6.52 19.61
CA LYS A 52 1.46 6.29 19.60
C LYS A 52 0.95 6.58 18.18
N GLY A 53 0.45 5.53 17.53
CA GLY A 53 0.12 5.56 16.09
C GLY A 53 0.77 4.41 15.30
N ALA A 54 0.39 3.17 15.65
CA ALA A 54 0.59 1.91 14.91
C ALA A 54 2.02 1.43 14.57
N GLY A 55 2.54 0.51 15.40
CA GLY A 55 3.55 -0.50 15.05
C GLY A 55 5.02 -0.14 15.32
N ARG A 56 5.79 -0.99 16.01
CA ARG A 56 7.19 -0.71 16.37
C ARG A 56 8.10 -1.09 15.20
N LEU A 57 8.91 -0.15 14.73
CA LEU A 57 9.91 -0.37 13.67
C LEU A 57 11.30 -0.51 14.33
N GLU A 58 12.03 -1.61 14.11
CA GLU A 58 13.35 -1.92 14.69
C GLU A 58 14.43 -2.10 13.62
N ARG A 59 15.60 -1.48 13.87
CA ARG A 59 16.85 -1.46 13.08
C ARG A 59 16.76 -0.91 11.66
N GLY A 60 16.22 0.30 11.61
CA GLY A 60 16.36 1.27 10.52
C GLY A 60 15.52 2.48 10.86
N SER A 61 15.86 3.16 11.97
CA SER A 61 14.99 4.09 12.70
C SER A 61 14.18 4.98 11.77
N PHE A 62 12.86 4.80 11.79
CA PHE A 62 11.95 5.84 11.34
C PHE A 62 12.32 7.11 12.12
N ASP A 63 12.79 8.13 11.43
CA ASP A 63 13.06 9.43 12.01
C ASP A 63 11.79 10.29 11.87
N PRO A 64 10.95 10.41 12.91
CA PRO A 64 9.75 11.23 12.85
C PRO A 64 10.06 12.72 12.64
N ALA A 65 11.30 13.17 12.89
CA ALA A 65 11.75 14.53 12.60
C ALA A 65 12.36 14.69 11.20
N GLY A 66 12.59 13.57 10.50
CA GLY A 66 13.19 13.51 9.17
C GLY A 66 12.16 13.49 8.04
N ASP A 67 12.65 13.21 6.84
CA ASP A 67 11.89 13.00 5.60
C ASP A 67 11.60 11.52 5.31
N MET A 68 11.83 10.65 6.31
CA MET A 68 11.54 9.22 6.22
C MET A 68 10.02 8.97 6.31
N ALA A 69 9.52 8.11 5.45
CA ALA A 69 8.13 7.66 5.44
C ALA A 69 8.06 6.13 5.38
N SER A 70 6.90 5.57 5.71
CA SER A 70 6.59 4.15 5.50
C SER A 70 5.42 4.02 4.54
N SER A 71 5.46 3.07 3.62
CA SER A 71 4.38 2.78 2.69
C SER A 71 4.12 1.29 2.62
N ASN A 72 2.85 0.89 2.50
CA ASN A 72 2.45 -0.50 2.23
C ASN A 72 2.39 -0.85 0.74
N SER A 73 2.66 0.10 -0.16
CA SER A 73 2.62 -0.12 -1.61
C SER A 73 3.95 0.19 -2.29
N LEU A 74 4.80 1.06 -1.74
CA LEU A 74 6.12 1.32 -2.32
C LEU A 74 7.22 0.50 -1.65
N PRO A 75 8.21 -0.01 -2.41
CA PRO A 75 9.32 -0.75 -1.84
C PRO A 75 10.20 0.16 -0.98
N ALA A 76 10.72 -0.40 0.12
CA ALA A 76 11.75 0.23 0.91
C ALA A 76 12.95 0.65 0.05
N GLY A 77 13.51 1.83 0.33
CA GLY A 77 14.57 2.45 -0.47
C GLY A 77 14.05 3.34 -1.60
N SER A 78 12.74 3.37 -1.86
CA SER A 78 12.17 4.32 -2.82
C SER A 78 12.33 5.77 -2.36
N THR A 79 12.38 6.68 -3.31
CA THR A 79 12.20 8.12 -3.07
C THR A 79 10.98 8.57 -3.85
N ALA A 80 10.12 9.41 -3.26
CA ALA A 80 8.90 9.87 -3.90
C ALA A 80 8.64 11.35 -3.63
N ARG A 81 7.94 12.00 -4.58
CA ARG A 81 7.31 13.30 -4.38
C ARG A 81 5.89 13.07 -3.88
N VAL A 82 5.58 13.63 -2.71
CA VAL A 82 4.26 13.56 -2.09
C VAL A 82 3.62 14.93 -2.23
N THR A 83 2.41 14.98 -2.79
CA THR A 83 1.68 16.23 -3.02
C THR A 83 0.35 16.18 -2.31
N ASN A 84 0.03 17.23 -1.56
CA ASN A 84 -1.32 17.48 -1.10
C ASN A 84 -2.13 18.07 -2.27
N PRO A 85 -3.08 17.32 -2.86
CA PRO A 85 -3.81 17.78 -4.03
C PRO A 85 -4.73 18.97 -3.72
N ARG A 86 -5.06 19.22 -2.45
CA ARG A 86 -5.97 20.32 -2.05
C ARG A 86 -5.31 21.69 -2.12
N ASN A 87 -4.01 21.78 -1.90
CA ASN A 87 -3.27 23.06 -1.85
C ASN A 87 -2.02 23.09 -2.73
N GLY A 88 -1.68 21.98 -3.41
CA GLY A 88 -0.50 21.86 -4.27
C GLY A 88 0.84 21.82 -3.54
N ARG A 89 0.85 21.88 -2.20
CA ARG A 89 2.08 21.77 -1.40
C ARG A 89 2.62 20.35 -1.49
N TRP A 90 3.93 20.23 -1.54
CA TRP A 90 4.59 18.95 -1.72
C TRP A 90 5.85 18.83 -0.88
N ALA A 91 6.25 17.59 -0.62
CA ALA A 91 7.48 17.22 0.04
C ALA A 91 8.09 16.00 -0.65
N MET A 92 9.42 15.88 -0.60
CA MET A 92 10.10 14.64 -0.96
C MET A 92 10.25 13.77 0.28
N VAL A 93 10.08 12.47 0.11
CA VAL A 93 10.25 11.50 1.18
C VAL A 93 11.06 10.30 0.71
N ARG A 94 11.75 9.67 1.66
CA ARG A 94 12.39 8.37 1.46
C ARG A 94 11.56 7.29 2.14
N ILE A 95 11.30 6.19 1.44
CA ILE A 95 10.57 5.06 1.99
C ILE A 95 11.54 4.16 2.77
N GLY A 96 11.31 4.04 4.07
CA GLY A 96 12.07 3.17 4.97
C GLY A 96 11.65 1.71 4.88
N ARG A 97 12.29 0.85 5.68
CA ARG A 97 11.81 -0.54 5.87
C ARG A 97 10.50 -0.53 6.65
N GLN A 98 9.63 -1.46 6.29
CA GLN A 98 8.36 -1.69 6.94
C GLN A 98 8.53 -2.93 7.81
N ASP A 99 8.47 -2.76 9.13
CA ASP A 99 8.80 -3.85 10.07
C ASP A 99 7.54 -4.55 10.59
N GLU A 100 6.36 -4.06 10.22
CA GLU A 100 5.08 -4.76 10.43
C GLU A 100 4.18 -4.57 9.20
N PRO A 101 3.49 -5.62 8.70
CA PRO A 101 2.43 -5.44 7.73
C PRO A 101 1.29 -4.71 8.44
N ARG A 102 1.14 -3.41 8.15
CA ARG A 102 -0.09 -2.72 8.55
C ARG A 102 -1.19 -3.29 7.64
N ASP A 103 -2.16 -3.96 8.25
CA ASP A 103 -3.31 -4.64 7.62
C ASP A 103 -4.31 -3.61 7.03
N VAL A 104 -3.77 -2.63 6.30
CA VAL A 104 -4.54 -1.57 5.66
C VAL A 104 -4.81 -2.05 4.24
N ALA A 105 -6.08 -2.33 3.95
CA ALA A 105 -6.53 -2.79 2.64
C ALA A 105 -6.26 -1.76 1.52
N GLN A 106 -6.05 -0.49 1.87
CA GLN A 106 -5.80 0.61 0.94
C GLN A 106 -4.33 1.08 0.96
N PRO A 107 -3.79 1.57 -0.18
CA PRO A 107 -2.49 2.21 -0.22
C PRO A 107 -2.39 3.35 0.79
N SER A 108 -1.32 3.34 1.58
CA SER A 108 -1.10 4.30 2.66
C SER A 108 0.35 4.74 2.75
N LEU A 109 0.53 5.95 3.26
CA LEU A 109 1.80 6.59 3.51
C LEU A 109 1.82 7.12 4.94
N VAL A 110 2.63 6.52 5.80
CA VAL A 110 2.86 7.00 7.17
C VAL A 110 4.04 7.97 7.16
N VAL A 111 3.84 9.18 7.69
CA VAL A 111 4.86 10.23 7.73
C VAL A 111 5.02 10.82 9.13
N GLY A 112 6.16 11.46 9.40
CA GLY A 112 6.39 12.22 10.62
C GLY A 112 5.75 13.62 10.58
N PRO A 113 5.68 14.33 11.73
CA PRO A 113 5.01 15.64 11.83
C PRO A 113 5.66 16.72 10.96
N ARG A 114 6.96 16.59 10.67
CA ARG A 114 7.66 17.54 9.78
C ARG A 114 7.11 17.49 8.36
N VAL A 115 6.99 16.30 7.77
CA VAL A 115 6.45 16.11 6.42
C VAL A 115 4.98 16.53 6.38
N ALA A 116 4.21 16.17 7.41
CA ALA A 116 2.83 16.60 7.58
C ALA A 116 2.70 18.13 7.58
N ALA A 117 3.55 18.85 8.31
CA ALA A 117 3.59 20.31 8.32
C ALA A 117 3.98 20.91 6.96
N LEU A 118 4.91 20.29 6.22
CA LEU A 118 5.29 20.71 4.87
C LEU A 118 4.13 20.55 3.87
N LEU A 119 3.29 19.54 4.06
CA LEU A 119 2.09 19.27 3.25
C LEU A 119 0.85 20.07 3.70
N ASP A 120 0.93 20.78 4.83
CA ASP A 120 -0.23 21.41 5.48
C ASP A 120 -1.32 20.42 5.89
N MET A 121 -0.89 19.25 6.37
CA MET A 121 -1.77 18.19 6.85
C MET A 121 -1.47 17.91 8.33
N PRO A 122 -1.82 18.81 9.27
CA PRO A 122 -1.64 18.55 10.70
C PRO A 122 -2.53 17.36 11.08
N GLY A 123 -1.93 16.21 11.40
CA GLY A 123 -2.67 14.95 11.56
C GLY A 123 -3.83 15.04 12.55
N GLY A 124 -4.91 14.31 12.28
CA GLY A 124 -6.09 14.23 13.13
C GLY A 124 -6.10 12.94 13.94
N ASP A 125 -6.39 13.03 15.25
CA ASP A 125 -6.43 11.90 16.19
C ASP A 125 -7.66 10.99 15.97
N GLY A 126 -7.83 10.40 14.78
CA GLY A 126 -8.97 9.52 14.53
C GLY A 126 -8.82 8.59 13.32
N PRO A 127 -9.54 7.45 13.32
CA PRO A 127 -9.47 6.42 12.26
C PRO A 127 -10.00 6.89 10.88
N THR A 128 -10.50 8.12 10.78
CA THR A 128 -10.98 8.78 9.55
C THR A 128 -10.24 10.08 9.23
N GLY A 129 -9.21 10.44 10.01
CA GLY A 129 -8.63 11.77 10.03
C GLY A 129 -7.20 11.85 9.54
N ASP A 130 -6.94 11.56 8.26
CA ASP A 130 -5.74 12.02 7.55
C ASP A 130 -6.08 12.09 6.04
N GLY A 131 -5.48 13.01 5.28
CA GLY A 131 -5.90 13.30 3.90
C GLY A 131 -5.47 12.26 2.86
N VAL A 132 -6.01 12.34 1.65
CA VAL A 132 -5.46 11.65 0.48
C VAL A 132 -4.34 12.51 -0.11
N VAL A 133 -3.19 11.91 -0.37
CA VAL A 133 -2.04 12.54 -1.04
C VAL A 133 -1.75 11.84 -2.36
N ARG A 134 -1.28 12.60 -3.35
CA ARG A 134 -0.72 12.04 -4.59
C ARG A 134 0.75 11.72 -4.34
N VAL A 135 1.13 10.46 -4.48
CA VAL A 135 2.50 10.00 -4.33
C VAL A 135 3.04 9.63 -5.70
N ALA A 136 3.99 10.40 -6.21
CA ALA A 136 4.66 10.16 -7.48
C ALA A 136 6.10 9.68 -7.22
N PRO A 137 6.42 8.40 -7.48
CA PRO A 137 7.76 7.87 -7.25
C PRO A 137 8.80 8.61 -8.11
N LEU A 138 9.99 8.83 -7.55
CA LEU A 138 11.16 9.37 -8.24
C LEU A 138 12.12 8.23 -8.60
N ALA A 139 12.44 7.40 -7.61
CA ALA A 139 13.32 6.26 -7.75
C ALA A 139 12.66 5.05 -7.07
N VAL A 140 12.54 3.95 -7.81
CA VAL A 140 11.90 2.71 -7.33
C VAL A 140 12.88 1.54 -7.47
N PRO A 141 13.43 1.03 -6.36
CA PRO A 141 14.30 -0.14 -6.37
C PRO A 141 13.62 -1.36 -6.98
N GLN A 142 14.33 -2.02 -7.88
CA GLN A 142 13.92 -3.26 -8.53
C GLN A 142 14.59 -4.46 -7.86
N ALA A 143 14.06 -5.66 -8.11
CA ALA A 143 14.62 -6.89 -7.53
C ALA A 143 15.99 -7.27 -8.11
N ASP A 144 16.29 -6.80 -9.32
CA ASP A 144 17.57 -7.01 -10.02
C ASP A 144 18.67 -6.02 -9.61
N GLY A 145 18.41 -5.15 -8.64
CA GLY A 145 19.35 -4.12 -8.17
C GLY A 145 19.36 -2.83 -9.01
N THR A 146 18.61 -2.77 -10.10
CA THR A 146 18.41 -1.53 -10.86
C THR A 146 17.45 -0.58 -10.15
N ILE A 147 17.45 0.68 -10.57
CA ILE A 147 16.45 1.67 -10.18
C ILE A 147 15.55 1.95 -11.38
N ARG A 148 14.23 1.87 -11.18
CA ARG A 148 13.28 2.42 -12.14
C ARG A 148 12.98 3.87 -11.79
N LEU A 149 13.07 4.75 -12.77
CA LEU A 149 12.64 6.14 -12.65
C LEU A 149 11.10 6.19 -12.68
N GLY A 150 10.52 6.85 -11.69
CA GLY A 150 9.07 6.95 -11.53
C GLY A 150 8.48 8.21 -12.16
N GLU A 151 7.14 8.30 -12.16
CA GLU A 151 6.35 9.41 -12.69
C GLU A 151 6.83 10.79 -12.20
N GLY A 152 7.26 10.89 -10.95
CA GLY A 152 7.73 12.15 -10.37
C GLY A 152 8.97 12.74 -11.02
N THR A 153 9.70 11.95 -11.82
CA THR A 153 10.88 12.42 -12.57
C THR A 153 10.55 13.04 -13.91
N GLY A 154 9.33 12.83 -14.44
CA GLY A 154 9.02 13.11 -15.85
C GLY A 154 9.66 12.12 -16.84
N MET A 155 10.34 11.08 -16.36
CA MET A 155 10.95 10.01 -17.16
C MET A 155 10.43 8.60 -16.76
N PRO A 156 9.10 8.40 -16.64
CA PRO A 156 8.55 7.17 -16.09
C PRO A 156 8.96 5.94 -16.89
N GLY A 157 9.35 4.88 -16.18
CA GLY A 157 9.67 3.57 -16.75
C GLY A 157 11.09 3.43 -17.27
N GLN A 158 11.86 4.53 -17.36
CA GLN A 158 13.29 4.44 -17.66
C GLN A 158 14.04 3.74 -16.52
N GLN A 159 15.12 3.04 -16.86
CA GLN A 159 15.98 2.39 -15.88
C GLN A 159 17.26 3.21 -15.68
N ALA A 160 17.69 3.30 -14.43
CA ALA A 160 18.95 3.85 -13.99
C ALA A 160 19.75 2.79 -13.25
N VAL A 161 21.06 2.80 -13.44
CA VAL A 161 22.00 1.96 -12.71
C VAL A 161 22.82 2.86 -11.80
N ILE A 162 22.93 2.48 -10.53
CA ILE A 162 23.82 3.18 -9.60
C ILE A 162 25.25 2.77 -9.96
N VAL A 163 25.99 3.70 -10.55
CA VAL A 163 27.42 3.52 -10.78
C VAL A 163 28.13 4.00 -9.52
N HIS A 164 28.72 3.07 -8.77
CA HIS A 164 29.67 3.46 -7.72
C HIS A 164 30.96 3.90 -8.43
N PRO A 165 31.45 5.13 -8.25
CA PRO A 165 32.80 5.43 -8.66
C PRO A 165 33.71 4.49 -7.87
N GLU A 166 34.52 3.70 -8.60
CA GLU A 166 35.59 2.89 -8.03
C GLU A 166 36.35 3.77 -7.02
N ARG A 167 36.41 3.34 -5.75
CA ARG A 167 37.26 4.00 -4.77
C ARG A 167 38.70 3.69 -5.19
N GLY A 168 39.32 4.63 -5.90
CA GLY A 168 40.76 4.63 -6.17
C GLY A 168 41.59 4.74 -4.90
#